data_AF-A0A966SWX4-F1
#
_entry.id   AF-A0A966SWX4-F1
#
_cell.length_a   1.000
_cell.length_b   1.000
_cell.length_c   1.000
_cell.angle_alpha   90.00
_cell.angle_beta   90.00
_cell.angle_gamma   90.00
#
_symmetry.space_group_name_H-M   'P 1'
#
loop_
_entity.id
_entity.type
_entity.pdbx_description
1 polymer ?
#
loop_
_entity_poly.entity_id
_entity_poly.type
_entity_poly.pdbx_seq_one_letter_code
_entity_poly.pdbx_strand_id
1 'polypeptide(L)'
;MFLAVALTAVIAGSAVGDSGSHASEASGAIAGEATLVDNASGLDRVVVRATGLSAPATGQVLRVWLLGDDGTSGRYLGDVIPDATGAVAFTWDQPAGENLLAQYSQVTISLESGVAGVKPAGTAVRTGKLDAASLSQVRRLLSRWPDSRYGVATVPGLRRQAQIARYQAWVLREAAVNGDWDTARRKAEQLVNLVEGRRGQFYGDHNGDGRIEDPGDGTGFLPYCWGALTQTQFVYATASDEAYASQAQAVQTPVTFAMTSAGFVRDVGLELARSKDPYTIRDLAGHLVTATSYLLAATDPVGEPDLIAILDDREMTSVTARAQALVRIDLVEVSR
;
A
#
# COMPACT_ATOMS: atom_id res chain seq x y z
N MET A 1 -23.75 -15.77 35.10
CA MET A 1 -22.52 -16.36 35.68
C MET A 1 -21.51 -16.42 34.55
N PHE A 2 -20.74 -15.33 34.39
CA PHE A 2 -19.86 -15.14 33.23
C PHE A 2 -18.53 -15.85 33.48
N LEU A 3 -18.19 -16.80 32.60
CA LEU A 3 -16.87 -17.43 32.58
C LEU A 3 -15.99 -16.58 31.65
N ALA A 4 -15.14 -15.74 32.24
CA ALA A 4 -14.10 -15.02 31.52
C ALA A 4 -13.03 -16.01 31.06
N VAL A 5 -12.91 -16.23 29.76
CA VAL A 5 -11.76 -16.93 29.17
C VAL A 5 -10.72 -15.86 28.82
N ALA A 6 -9.76 -15.67 29.72
CA ALA A 6 -8.56 -14.90 29.44
C ALA A 6 -7.68 -15.70 28.48
N LEU A 7 -7.56 -15.25 27.24
CA LEU A 7 -6.57 -15.78 26.30
C LEU A 7 -5.28 -14.97 26.49
N THR A 8 -4.39 -15.49 27.34
CA THR A 8 -3.04 -14.94 27.52
C THR A 8 -2.20 -15.33 26.30
N ALA A 9 -2.00 -14.39 25.37
CA ALA A 9 -1.01 -14.54 24.31
C ALA A 9 0.39 -14.41 24.92
N VAL A 10 1.01 -15.54 25.25
CA VAL A 10 2.45 -15.59 25.54
C VAL A 10 3.17 -15.54 24.20
N ILE A 11 3.58 -14.36 23.77
CA ILE A 11 4.69 -14.22 22.82
C ILE A 11 5.92 -13.91 23.67
N ALA A 12 6.68 -14.96 23.98
CA ALA A 12 8.02 -14.81 24.51
C ALA A 12 8.89 -14.17 23.42
N GLY A 13 8.98 -12.84 23.43
CA GLY A 13 9.99 -12.09 22.72
C GLY A 13 11.35 -12.41 23.32
N SER A 14 12.00 -13.47 22.82
CA SER A 14 13.42 -13.65 23.00
C SER A 14 14.11 -12.71 22.02
N ALA A 15 14.49 -11.53 22.52
CA ALA A 15 15.47 -10.68 21.88
C ALA A 15 16.82 -11.43 21.87
N VAL A 16 17.06 -12.22 20.83
CA VAL A 16 18.42 -12.60 20.44
C VAL A 16 18.78 -11.64 19.31
N GLY A 17 19.63 -10.68 19.65
CA GLY A 17 20.26 -9.82 18.67
C GLY A 17 21.09 -10.67 17.72
N ASP A 18 20.72 -10.66 16.46
CA ASP A 18 21.66 -10.85 15.38
C ASP A 18 21.69 -9.53 14.62
N SER A 19 22.74 -8.76 14.89
CA SER A 19 23.06 -7.54 14.18
C SER A 19 23.50 -7.93 12.78
N GLY A 20 22.53 -8.22 11.91
CA GLY A 20 22.74 -8.28 10.47
C GLY A 20 23.30 -6.93 10.05
N SER A 21 24.62 -6.89 9.81
CA SER A 21 25.30 -5.69 9.38
C SER A 21 24.81 -5.31 7.99
N HIS A 22 23.84 -4.39 7.90
CA HIS A 22 23.54 -3.67 6.67
C HIS A 22 24.71 -2.71 6.41
N ALA A 23 25.80 -3.24 5.84
CA ALA A 23 26.93 -2.44 5.42
C ALA A 23 26.46 -1.49 4.31
N SER A 24 26.49 -0.20 4.61
CA SER A 24 26.10 0.89 3.71
C SER A 24 27.03 0.93 2.48
N GLU A 25 26.48 0.63 1.31
CA GLU A 25 27.05 1.03 0.03
C GLU A 25 26.14 2.06 -0.65
N ALA A 26 26.26 3.32 -0.22
CA ALA A 26 25.90 4.49 -1.02
C ALA A 26 26.82 5.66 -0.64
N SER A 27 28.02 5.70 -1.23
CA SER A 27 28.96 6.81 -1.07
C SER A 27 28.59 7.98 -1.98
N GLY A 28 27.53 8.71 -1.64
CA GLY A 28 27.15 9.97 -2.28
C GLY A 28 26.14 10.75 -1.43
N ALA A 29 26.33 12.05 -1.26
CA ALA A 29 25.35 12.88 -0.57
C ALA A 29 24.03 12.91 -1.36
N ILE A 30 22.90 12.69 -0.69
CA ILE A 30 21.57 12.79 -1.30
C ILE A 30 21.37 14.23 -1.76
N ALA A 31 21.14 14.41 -3.07
CA ALA A 31 20.99 15.69 -3.74
C ALA A 31 19.62 15.83 -4.43
N GLY A 32 18.69 14.93 -4.13
CA GLY A 32 17.33 14.94 -4.64
C GLY A 32 16.54 13.69 -4.26
N GLU A 33 15.30 13.66 -4.72
CA GLU A 33 14.33 12.60 -4.52
C GLU A 33 13.48 12.45 -5.80
N ALA A 34 13.17 11.22 -6.16
CA ALA A 34 12.11 10.91 -7.10
C ALA A 34 11.13 9.92 -6.47
N THR A 35 9.83 10.18 -6.59
CA THR A 35 8.80 9.34 -5.97
C THR A 35 7.73 9.01 -7.00
N LEU A 36 7.35 7.73 -7.08
CA LEU A 36 6.21 7.27 -7.87
C LEU A 36 4.95 7.39 -7.01
N VAL A 37 3.91 8.09 -7.48
CA VAL A 37 2.68 8.34 -6.70
C VAL A 37 1.44 8.01 -7.51
N ASP A 38 0.33 7.73 -6.82
CA ASP A 38 -1.00 7.56 -7.44
C ASP A 38 -1.50 8.91 -8.01
N ASN A 39 -2.08 8.90 -9.20
CA ASN A 39 -2.81 10.03 -9.80
C ASN A 39 -4.13 9.58 -10.42
N ALA A 40 -4.15 9.12 -11.69
CA ALA A 40 -5.37 8.62 -12.33
C ALA A 40 -5.53 7.10 -12.13
N SER A 41 -4.42 6.41 -11.94
CA SER A 41 -4.28 4.98 -11.65
C SER A 41 -3.18 4.78 -10.59
N GLY A 42 -2.90 3.53 -10.22
CA GLY A 42 -1.91 3.24 -9.18
C GLY A 42 -0.47 3.44 -9.66
N LEU A 43 0.31 4.27 -8.97
CA LEU A 43 1.71 4.62 -9.25
C LEU A 43 1.97 5.06 -10.71
N ASP A 44 1.11 5.91 -11.24
CA ASP A 44 1.13 6.38 -12.63
C ASP A 44 1.70 7.82 -12.77
N ARG A 45 2.11 8.46 -11.69
CA ARG A 45 2.81 9.75 -11.69
C ARG A 45 4.21 9.60 -11.11
N VAL A 46 5.15 10.36 -11.65
CA VAL A 46 6.48 10.57 -11.06
C VAL A 46 6.64 12.03 -10.66
N VAL A 47 7.14 12.25 -9.45
CA VAL A 47 7.51 13.56 -8.93
C VAL A 47 9.00 13.55 -8.65
N VAL A 48 9.74 14.48 -9.24
CA VAL A 48 11.20 14.60 -9.08
C VAL A 48 11.54 15.96 -8.49
N ARG A 49 12.40 15.96 -7.47
CA ARG A 49 13.00 17.16 -6.88
C ARG A 49 14.50 16.94 -6.79
N ALA A 50 15.30 17.88 -7.26
CA ALA A 50 16.76 17.80 -7.12
C ALA A 50 17.37 19.18 -6.95
N THR A 51 18.56 19.23 -6.36
CA THR A 51 19.30 20.46 -6.08
C THR A 51 20.76 20.36 -6.53
N GLY A 52 21.45 21.50 -6.57
CA GLY A 52 22.85 21.58 -6.96
C GLY A 52 23.10 21.28 -8.43
N LEU A 53 22.09 21.45 -9.29
CA LEU A 53 22.24 21.28 -10.74
C LEU A 53 22.80 22.56 -11.36
N SER A 54 23.85 22.43 -12.18
CA SER A 54 24.39 23.54 -12.96
C SER A 54 23.53 23.79 -14.20
N ALA A 55 23.42 25.06 -14.61
CA ALA A 55 22.77 25.42 -15.87
C ALA A 55 23.50 24.75 -17.06
N PRO A 56 22.77 24.10 -17.99
CA PRO A 56 23.38 23.51 -19.19
C PRO A 56 24.09 24.57 -20.04
N ALA A 57 25.21 24.19 -20.68
CA ALA A 57 25.83 25.06 -21.68
C ALA A 57 24.93 25.18 -22.92
N THR A 58 25.19 26.19 -23.77
CA THR A 58 24.45 26.39 -25.02
C THR A 58 24.41 25.11 -25.86
N GLY A 59 23.21 24.67 -26.23
CA GLY A 59 22.99 23.45 -27.02
C GLY A 59 22.86 22.17 -26.19
N GLN A 60 22.99 22.25 -24.87
CA GLN A 60 22.74 21.15 -23.95
C GLN A 60 21.43 21.35 -23.18
N VAL A 61 20.88 20.24 -22.68
CA VAL A 61 19.63 20.21 -21.93
C VAL A 61 19.69 19.12 -20.86
N LEU A 62 19.11 19.39 -19.69
CA LEU A 62 18.91 18.37 -18.66
C LEU A 62 17.62 17.62 -18.94
N ARG A 63 17.68 16.29 -18.97
CA ARG A 63 16.54 15.42 -19.26
C ARG A 63 16.28 14.46 -18.12
N VAL A 64 15.00 14.28 -17.80
CA VAL A 64 14.53 13.32 -16.80
C VAL A 64 14.09 12.04 -17.49
N TRP A 65 14.55 10.92 -16.95
CA TRP A 65 14.29 9.59 -17.49
C TRP A 65 13.86 8.62 -16.40
N LEU A 66 12.99 7.68 -16.79
CA LEU A 66 12.83 6.41 -16.08
C LEU A 66 13.64 5.34 -16.79
N LEU A 67 14.27 4.45 -16.02
CA LEU A 67 14.97 3.29 -16.55
C LEU A 67 14.46 2.00 -15.90
N GLY A 68 14.50 0.93 -16.69
CA GLY A 68 14.18 -0.42 -16.23
C GLY A 68 15.24 -0.96 -15.27
N ASP A 69 14.99 -2.16 -14.74
CA ASP A 69 15.82 -2.77 -13.69
C ASP A 69 17.29 -2.94 -14.11
N ASP A 70 17.53 -3.29 -15.37
CA ASP A 70 18.85 -3.47 -15.96
C ASP A 70 19.41 -2.20 -16.62
N GLY A 71 18.66 -1.09 -16.58
CA GLY A 71 19.01 0.16 -17.24
C GLY A 71 18.97 0.13 -18.78
N THR A 72 18.52 -0.97 -19.40
CA THR A 72 18.57 -1.13 -20.87
C THR A 72 17.36 -0.51 -21.55
N SER A 73 16.18 -0.62 -20.93
CA SER A 73 14.97 0.09 -21.34
C SER A 73 14.87 1.44 -20.65
N GLY A 74 14.50 2.48 -21.39
CA GLY A 74 14.30 3.82 -20.85
C GLY A 74 13.01 4.47 -21.32
N ARG A 75 12.64 5.54 -20.63
CA ARG A 75 11.54 6.43 -21.02
C ARG A 75 11.92 7.87 -20.73
N TYR A 76 11.92 8.68 -21.77
CA TYR A 76 12.03 10.13 -21.66
C TYR A 76 10.74 10.71 -21.06
N LEU A 77 10.89 11.57 -20.05
CA LEU A 77 9.76 12.21 -19.37
C LEU A 77 9.63 13.70 -19.72
N GLY A 78 10.76 14.39 -19.83
CA GLY A 78 10.78 15.83 -20.08
C GLY A 78 12.15 16.46 -19.86
N ASP A 79 12.30 17.67 -20.39
CA ASP A 79 13.44 18.54 -20.16
C ASP A 79 13.21 19.34 -18.86
N VAL A 80 14.27 19.63 -18.11
CA VAL A 80 14.21 20.46 -16.89
C VAL A 80 15.23 21.59 -16.95
N ILE A 81 14.88 22.73 -16.36
CA ILE A 81 15.75 23.90 -16.25
C ILE A 81 15.91 24.21 -14.76
N PRO A 82 17.14 24.16 -14.21
CA PRO A 82 17.39 24.56 -12.83
C PRO A 82 17.06 26.04 -12.61
N ASP A 83 16.52 26.36 -11.44
CA ASP A 83 16.34 27.74 -11.02
C ASP A 83 17.68 28.41 -10.64
N ALA A 84 17.63 29.67 -10.19
CA ALA A 84 18.82 30.43 -9.79
C ALA A 84 19.62 29.80 -8.64
N THR A 85 19.01 28.88 -7.87
CA THR A 85 19.66 28.13 -6.79
C THR A 85 20.16 26.75 -7.23
N GLY A 86 19.93 26.38 -8.49
CA GLY A 86 20.24 25.06 -9.03
C GLY A 86 19.22 23.99 -8.64
N ALA A 87 18.00 24.38 -8.23
CA ALA A 87 16.94 23.46 -7.88
C ALA A 87 16.01 23.17 -9.07
N VAL A 88 15.44 21.96 -9.11
CA VAL A 88 14.40 21.55 -10.06
C VAL A 88 13.26 20.88 -9.32
N ALA A 89 12.04 21.14 -9.79
CA ALA A 89 10.84 20.38 -9.44
C ALA A 89 10.15 19.98 -10.74
N PHE A 90 9.90 18.69 -10.91
CA PHE A 90 9.36 18.11 -12.13
C PHE A 90 8.26 17.11 -11.77
N THR A 91 7.21 17.08 -12.57
CA THR A 91 6.11 16.12 -12.42
C THR A 91 5.68 15.66 -13.79
N TRP A 92 5.49 14.36 -13.92
CA TRP A 92 5.03 13.75 -15.16
C TRP A 92 4.01 12.64 -14.88
N ASP A 93 2.96 12.64 -15.67
CA ASP A 93 1.86 11.68 -15.58
C ASP A 93 1.94 10.69 -16.75
N GLN A 94 1.78 9.41 -16.45
CA GLN A 94 1.64 8.36 -17.45
C GLN A 94 0.29 8.51 -18.16
N PRO A 95 0.27 8.90 -19.45
CA PRO A 95 -1.00 9.18 -20.13
C PRO A 95 -1.88 7.93 -20.28
N ALA A 96 -1.27 6.74 -20.31
CA ALA A 96 -1.98 5.47 -20.40
C ALA A 96 -2.46 4.92 -19.05
N GLY A 97 -2.13 5.57 -17.92
CA GLY A 97 -2.44 5.08 -16.57
C GLY A 97 -1.71 3.80 -16.15
N GLU A 98 -0.70 3.36 -16.90
CA GLU A 98 0.11 2.20 -16.54
C GLU A 98 0.89 2.43 -15.24
N ASN A 99 0.93 1.40 -14.38
CA ASN A 99 1.72 1.42 -13.15
C ASN A 99 3.23 1.46 -13.48
N LEU A 100 3.90 2.56 -13.16
CA LEU A 100 5.30 2.80 -13.54
C LEU A 100 6.26 1.84 -12.82
N LEU A 101 5.96 1.45 -11.58
CA LEU A 101 6.77 0.51 -10.81
C LEU A 101 6.83 -0.89 -11.47
N ALA A 102 5.85 -1.24 -12.31
CA ALA A 102 5.84 -2.51 -13.02
C ALA A 102 7.04 -2.67 -13.97
N GLN A 103 7.54 -1.57 -14.53
CA GLN A 103 8.58 -1.59 -15.57
C GLN A 103 9.85 -0.84 -15.15
N TYR A 104 9.72 0.19 -14.31
CA TYR A 104 10.81 1.09 -13.98
C TYR A 104 11.16 1.02 -12.49
N SER A 105 12.44 1.11 -12.19
CA SER A 105 12.97 1.11 -10.82
C SER A 105 14.09 2.13 -10.63
N GLN A 106 14.46 2.88 -11.67
CA GLN A 106 15.51 3.88 -11.62
C GLN A 106 15.05 5.20 -12.23
N VAL A 107 15.60 6.29 -11.70
CA VAL A 107 15.41 7.65 -12.21
C VAL A 107 16.77 8.27 -12.45
N THR A 108 16.93 8.91 -13.60
CA THR A 108 18.16 9.63 -13.96
C THR A 108 17.83 11.01 -14.50
N ILE A 109 18.62 11.99 -14.09
CA ILE A 109 18.73 13.30 -14.76
C ILE A 109 20.07 13.31 -15.49
N SER A 110 20.04 13.41 -16.82
CA SER A 110 21.26 13.45 -17.66
C SER A 110 21.39 14.76 -18.41
N LEU A 111 22.64 15.16 -18.66
CA LEU A 111 23.00 16.28 -19.53
C LEU A 111 23.15 15.76 -20.96
N GLU A 112 22.25 16.19 -21.83
CA GLU A 112 22.05 15.65 -23.17
C GLU A 112 22.25 16.72 -24.24
N SER A 113 22.43 16.26 -25.48
CA SER A 113 22.46 17.11 -26.68
C SER A 113 21.59 16.49 -27.78
N GLY A 114 21.09 17.32 -28.69
CA GLY A 114 20.22 16.85 -29.77
C GLY A 114 18.84 16.39 -29.27
N VAL A 115 18.14 15.57 -30.06
CA VAL A 115 16.78 15.07 -29.74
C VAL A 115 16.82 13.89 -28.77
N ALA A 116 15.76 13.73 -27.97
CA ALA A 116 15.65 12.62 -27.02
C ALA A 116 15.47 11.28 -27.75
N GLY A 117 16.27 10.28 -27.37
CA GLY A 117 16.09 8.89 -27.79
C GLY A 117 15.20 8.09 -26.84
N VAL A 118 15.34 6.77 -26.86
CA VAL A 118 14.63 5.85 -25.95
C VAL A 118 15.33 5.65 -24.60
N LYS A 119 16.54 6.15 -24.44
CA LYS A 119 17.33 6.13 -23.19
C LYS A 119 18.34 7.27 -23.17
N PRO A 120 18.93 7.61 -21.99
CA PRO A 120 20.01 8.59 -21.90
C PRO A 120 21.19 8.20 -22.79
N ALA A 121 21.78 9.18 -23.45
CA ALA A 121 23.01 9.03 -24.25
C ALA A 121 24.15 9.91 -23.70
N GLY A 122 23.80 10.96 -22.98
CA GLY A 122 24.71 11.90 -22.35
C GLY A 122 25.14 11.46 -20.96
N THR A 123 25.75 12.40 -20.24
CA THR A 123 26.32 12.14 -18.91
C THR A 123 25.23 12.23 -17.85
N ALA A 124 25.07 11.19 -17.04
CA ALA A 124 24.20 11.25 -15.87
C ALA A 124 24.75 12.25 -14.84
N VAL A 125 23.89 13.16 -14.37
CA VAL A 125 24.22 14.19 -13.38
C VAL A 125 23.63 13.84 -12.02
N ARG A 126 22.42 13.26 -12.03
CA ARG A 126 21.76 12.68 -10.86
C ARG A 126 21.23 11.32 -11.22
N THR A 127 21.36 10.36 -10.31
CA THR A 127 20.79 9.03 -10.50
C THR A 127 20.35 8.45 -9.17
N GLY A 128 19.34 7.61 -9.22
CA GLY A 128 18.90 6.81 -8.09
C GLY A 128 18.17 5.57 -8.58
N LYS A 129 18.15 4.55 -7.75
CA LYS A 129 17.45 3.29 -8.01
C LYS A 129 16.80 2.78 -6.75
N LEU A 130 15.68 2.07 -6.90
CA LEU A 130 15.11 1.26 -5.83
C LEU A 130 16.06 0.11 -5.49
N ASP A 131 15.94 -0.38 -4.25
CA ASP A 131 16.72 -1.51 -3.77
C ASP A 131 16.42 -2.78 -4.60
N ALA A 132 17.41 -3.22 -5.37
CA ALA A 132 17.25 -4.34 -6.29
C ALA A 132 16.97 -5.67 -5.56
N ALA A 133 17.52 -5.84 -4.36
CA ALA A 133 17.32 -7.05 -3.55
C ALA A 133 15.85 -7.22 -3.12
N SER A 134 15.18 -6.09 -2.83
CA SER A 134 13.81 -6.08 -2.33
C SER A 134 12.74 -5.74 -3.38
N LEU A 135 13.14 -5.31 -4.58
CA LEU A 135 12.24 -4.78 -5.62
C LEU A 135 11.08 -5.71 -5.99
N SER A 136 11.33 -7.02 -6.06
CA SER A 136 10.28 -8.00 -6.37
C SER A 136 9.16 -8.01 -5.31
N GLN A 137 9.49 -7.74 -4.05
CA GLN A 137 8.53 -7.76 -2.93
C GLN A 137 7.78 -6.44 -2.88
N VAL A 138 8.47 -5.33 -3.14
CA VAL A 138 7.84 -4.00 -3.31
C VAL A 138 6.83 -4.01 -4.45
N ARG A 139 7.14 -4.70 -5.57
CA ARG A 139 6.18 -4.89 -6.67
C ARG A 139 4.98 -5.74 -6.26
N ARG A 140 5.15 -6.78 -5.44
CA ARG A 140 4.02 -7.54 -4.89
C ARG A 140 3.15 -6.68 -3.97
N LEU A 141 3.73 -5.74 -3.24
CA LEU A 141 3.00 -4.79 -2.41
C LEU A 141 2.15 -3.80 -3.23
N LEU A 142 2.73 -3.23 -4.29
CA LEU A 142 2.20 -2.00 -4.90
C LEU A 142 1.85 -2.08 -6.39
N SER A 143 2.29 -3.12 -7.11
CA SER A 143 2.10 -3.24 -8.56
C SER A 143 1.29 -4.48 -8.94
N ARG A 144 1.76 -5.68 -8.56
CA ARG A 144 1.08 -6.94 -8.86
C ARG A 144 1.42 -8.04 -7.88
N TRP A 145 0.41 -8.67 -7.27
CA TRP A 145 0.59 -9.85 -6.41
C TRP A 145 -0.01 -11.10 -7.06
N PRO A 146 0.80 -12.05 -7.55
CA PRO A 146 0.30 -13.21 -8.29
C PRO A 146 -0.65 -14.14 -7.51
N ASP A 147 -0.59 -14.13 -6.18
CA ASP A 147 -1.40 -15.05 -5.37
C ASP A 147 -2.82 -14.52 -5.12
N SER A 148 -3.09 -13.23 -5.43
CA SER A 148 -4.45 -12.69 -5.46
C SER A 148 -5.16 -13.11 -6.73
N ARG A 149 -6.50 -13.20 -6.68
CA ARG A 149 -7.32 -13.81 -7.75
C ARG A 149 -7.11 -13.16 -9.12
N TYR A 150 -6.93 -11.84 -9.15
CA TYR A 150 -6.77 -11.06 -10.40
C TYR A 150 -5.38 -10.41 -10.51
N GLY A 151 -4.42 -10.82 -9.68
CA GLY A 151 -3.10 -10.21 -9.64
C GLY A 151 -3.04 -8.83 -8.99
N VAL A 152 -4.12 -8.36 -8.35
CA VAL A 152 -4.14 -7.09 -7.61
C VAL A 152 -3.06 -7.12 -6.53
N ALA A 153 -2.25 -6.06 -6.47
CA ALA A 153 -1.22 -5.92 -5.44
C ALA A 153 -1.80 -5.79 -4.03
N THR A 154 -1.02 -6.12 -3.00
CA THR A 154 -1.58 -6.26 -1.64
C THR A 154 -2.15 -4.95 -1.09
N VAL A 155 -1.46 -3.81 -1.29
CA VAL A 155 -1.89 -2.52 -0.73
C VAL A 155 -3.15 -1.97 -1.43
N PRO A 156 -3.22 -1.89 -2.77
CA PRO A 156 -4.47 -1.56 -3.46
C PRO A 156 -5.61 -2.54 -3.15
N GLY A 157 -5.30 -3.83 -2.96
CA GLY A 157 -6.26 -4.87 -2.56
C GLY A 157 -6.88 -4.56 -1.19
N LEU A 158 -6.06 -4.31 -0.18
CA LEU A 158 -6.50 -3.91 1.17
C LEU A 158 -7.43 -2.69 1.12
N ARG A 159 -7.00 -1.63 0.43
CA ARG A 159 -7.78 -0.39 0.26
C ARG A 159 -9.17 -0.69 -0.32
N ARG A 160 -9.21 -1.40 -1.45
CA ARG A 160 -10.45 -1.72 -2.15
C ARG A 160 -11.39 -2.57 -1.29
N GLN A 161 -10.88 -3.61 -0.64
CA GLN A 161 -11.70 -4.47 0.21
C GLN A 161 -12.23 -3.72 1.45
N ALA A 162 -11.43 -2.84 2.08
CA ALA A 162 -11.90 -2.00 3.18
C ALA A 162 -13.03 -1.04 2.77
N GLN A 163 -12.92 -0.40 1.61
CA GLN A 163 -13.96 0.50 1.08
C GLN A 163 -15.28 -0.25 0.86
N ILE A 164 -15.22 -1.43 0.23
CA ILE A 164 -16.40 -2.27 0.01
C ILE A 164 -17.00 -2.71 1.36
N ALA A 165 -16.16 -3.17 2.30
CA ALA A 165 -16.62 -3.59 3.63
C ALA A 165 -17.38 -2.47 4.35
N ARG A 166 -16.83 -1.26 4.38
CA ARG A 166 -17.48 -0.13 5.05
C ARG A 166 -18.81 0.24 4.41
N TYR A 167 -18.89 0.23 3.08
CA TYR A 167 -20.16 0.44 2.39
C TYR A 167 -21.20 -0.63 2.75
N GLN A 168 -20.81 -1.92 2.76
CA GLN A 168 -21.74 -2.99 3.16
C GLN A 168 -22.19 -2.87 4.62
N ALA A 169 -21.30 -2.49 5.54
CA ALA A 169 -21.64 -2.29 6.95
C ALA A 169 -22.62 -1.12 7.15
N TRP A 170 -22.49 -0.06 6.36
CA TRP A 170 -23.46 1.04 6.39
C TRP A 170 -24.84 0.58 5.91
N VAL A 171 -24.92 -0.12 4.78
CA VAL A 171 -26.18 -0.68 4.26
C VAL A 171 -26.81 -1.68 5.25
N LEU A 172 -25.98 -2.52 5.87
CA LEU A 172 -26.39 -3.44 6.93
C LEU A 172 -27.05 -2.70 8.09
N ARG A 173 -26.41 -1.64 8.58
CA ARG A 173 -26.92 -0.84 9.69
C ARG A 173 -28.25 -0.19 9.36
N GLU A 174 -28.38 0.38 8.17
CA GLU A 174 -29.66 0.97 7.73
C GLU A 174 -30.77 -0.07 7.64
N ALA A 175 -30.48 -1.28 7.13
CA ALA A 175 -31.43 -2.38 7.14
C ALA A 175 -31.85 -2.76 8.58
N ALA A 176 -30.90 -2.88 9.50
CA ALA A 176 -31.17 -3.22 10.89
C ALA A 176 -32.00 -2.13 11.62
N VAL A 177 -31.77 -0.85 11.34
CA VAL A 177 -32.57 0.26 11.88
C VAL A 177 -34.01 0.19 11.37
N ASN A 178 -34.19 -0.07 10.07
CA ASN A 178 -35.50 -0.16 9.43
C ASN A 178 -36.26 -1.48 9.70
N GLY A 179 -35.63 -2.43 10.40
CA GLY A 179 -36.23 -3.72 10.71
C GLY A 179 -36.21 -4.73 9.56
N ASP A 180 -35.40 -4.49 8.53
CA ASP A 180 -35.13 -5.44 7.45
C ASP A 180 -34.04 -6.42 7.89
N TRP A 181 -34.46 -7.43 8.67
CA TRP A 181 -33.56 -8.40 9.28
C TRP A 181 -32.91 -9.35 8.28
N ASP A 182 -33.60 -9.68 7.19
CA ASP A 182 -33.07 -10.56 6.16
C ASP A 182 -31.95 -9.87 5.39
N THR A 183 -32.14 -8.59 5.03
CA THR A 183 -31.05 -7.80 4.44
C THR A 183 -29.90 -7.62 5.41
N ALA A 184 -30.15 -7.33 6.69
CA ALA A 184 -29.07 -7.18 7.68
C ALA A 184 -28.23 -8.46 7.81
N ARG A 185 -28.87 -9.63 7.93
CA ARG A 185 -28.16 -10.93 7.99
C ARG A 185 -27.38 -11.22 6.72
N ARG A 186 -27.97 -11.00 5.55
CA ARG A 186 -27.30 -11.20 4.26
C ARG A 186 -26.07 -10.29 4.11
N LYS A 187 -26.16 -9.03 4.56
CA LYS A 187 -25.03 -8.11 4.54
C LYS A 187 -23.92 -8.52 5.51
N ALA A 188 -24.28 -9.10 6.65
CA ALA A 188 -23.31 -9.64 7.60
C ALA A 188 -22.54 -10.83 7.01
N GLU A 189 -23.23 -11.75 6.32
CA GLU A 189 -22.57 -12.82 5.55
C GLU A 189 -21.61 -12.25 4.51
N GLN A 190 -22.07 -11.27 3.71
CA GLN A 190 -21.23 -10.65 2.68
C GLN A 190 -19.95 -10.02 3.27
N LEU A 191 -20.02 -9.45 4.48
CA LEU A 191 -18.84 -8.95 5.20
C LEU A 191 -17.88 -10.07 5.60
N VAL A 192 -18.40 -11.19 6.13
CA VAL A 192 -17.60 -12.37 6.47
C VAL A 192 -16.90 -12.90 5.22
N ASN A 193 -17.63 -13.09 4.13
CA ASN A 193 -17.11 -13.62 2.87
C ASN A 193 -16.06 -12.70 2.24
N LEU A 194 -16.25 -11.38 2.32
CA LEU A 194 -15.27 -10.39 1.88
C LEU A 194 -13.99 -10.43 2.73
N VAL A 195 -14.11 -10.60 4.04
CA VAL A 195 -12.96 -10.65 4.94
C VAL A 195 -12.14 -11.92 4.73
N GLU A 196 -12.82 -13.06 4.64
CA GLU A 196 -12.22 -14.38 4.50
C GLU A 196 -11.66 -14.65 3.11
N GLY A 197 -12.39 -14.21 2.07
CA GLY A 197 -12.14 -14.62 0.69
C GLY A 197 -12.51 -16.07 0.44
N ARG A 198 -12.55 -16.48 -0.83
CA ARG A 198 -13.08 -17.80 -1.27
C ARG A 198 -12.32 -19.01 -0.74
N ARG A 199 -11.10 -18.80 -0.24
CA ARG A 199 -10.24 -19.84 0.32
C ARG A 199 -10.22 -19.81 1.85
N GLY A 200 -10.92 -18.87 2.47
CA GLY A 200 -11.03 -18.73 3.91
C GLY A 200 -11.94 -19.79 4.51
N GLN A 201 -11.65 -20.18 5.76
CA GLN A 201 -12.37 -21.23 6.47
C GLN A 201 -13.83 -20.84 6.72
N PHE A 202 -14.10 -19.55 6.91
CA PHE A 202 -15.44 -19.05 7.19
C PHE A 202 -16.13 -18.49 5.95
N TYR A 203 -15.66 -18.78 4.74
CA TYR A 203 -16.37 -18.41 3.52
C TYR A 203 -17.58 -19.34 3.30
N GLY A 204 -18.78 -18.78 3.19
CA GLY A 204 -20.00 -19.58 2.99
C GLY A 204 -21.31 -18.83 3.15
N ASP A 205 -22.39 -19.62 3.17
CA ASP A 205 -23.76 -19.19 3.47
C ASP A 205 -23.95 -19.24 4.99
N HIS A 206 -24.08 -18.08 5.62
CA HIS A 206 -24.22 -17.91 7.07
C HIS A 206 -25.62 -17.45 7.47
N ASN A 207 -26.39 -16.87 6.55
CA ASN A 207 -27.77 -16.48 6.82
C ASN A 207 -28.78 -17.63 6.55
N GLY A 208 -28.34 -18.71 5.90
CA GLY A 208 -29.11 -19.91 5.60
C GLY A 208 -30.08 -19.78 4.44
N ASP A 209 -29.86 -18.83 3.52
CA ASP A 209 -30.75 -18.58 2.37
C ASP A 209 -30.42 -19.44 1.13
N GLY A 210 -29.37 -20.26 1.21
CA GLY A 210 -28.91 -21.15 0.16
C GLY A 210 -28.01 -20.47 -0.89
N ARG A 211 -27.68 -19.18 -0.73
CA ARG A 211 -26.77 -18.45 -1.61
C ARG A 211 -25.51 -18.06 -0.84
N ILE A 212 -24.39 -18.07 -1.56
CA ILE A 212 -23.12 -17.55 -1.05
C ILE A 212 -22.85 -16.25 -1.80
N GLU A 213 -22.90 -15.13 -1.09
CA GLU A 213 -22.67 -13.81 -1.68
C GLU A 213 -21.33 -13.22 -1.20
N ASP A 214 -20.52 -12.73 -2.15
CA ASP A 214 -19.22 -12.10 -1.90
C ASP A 214 -19.13 -10.83 -2.74
N PRO A 215 -19.19 -9.63 -2.11
CA PRO A 215 -19.08 -8.36 -2.82
C PRO A 215 -17.63 -7.98 -3.14
N GLY A 216 -16.65 -8.73 -2.64
CA GLY A 216 -15.23 -8.51 -2.85
C GLY A 216 -14.71 -9.07 -4.18
N ASP A 217 -13.39 -9.15 -4.29
CA ASP A 217 -12.75 -9.77 -5.46
C ASP A 217 -12.60 -11.30 -5.32
N GLY A 218 -12.90 -11.85 -4.15
CA GLY A 218 -12.76 -13.27 -3.80
C GLY A 218 -11.39 -13.68 -3.26
N THR A 219 -10.41 -12.78 -3.21
CA THR A 219 -9.12 -13.01 -2.53
C THR A 219 -9.27 -12.95 -1.01
N GLY A 220 -10.02 -11.97 -0.52
CA GLY A 220 -10.26 -11.75 0.92
C GLY A 220 -9.38 -10.64 1.52
N PHE A 221 -9.92 -9.90 2.48
CA PHE A 221 -9.17 -8.88 3.22
C PHE A 221 -8.01 -9.49 4.03
N LEU A 222 -8.27 -10.57 4.77
CA LEU A 222 -7.26 -11.24 5.59
C LEU A 222 -6.09 -11.78 4.76
N PRO A 223 -6.33 -12.48 3.62
CA PRO A 223 -5.25 -12.85 2.71
C PRO A 223 -4.40 -11.68 2.22
N TYR A 224 -5.00 -10.51 1.93
CA TYR A 224 -4.20 -9.32 1.60
C TYR A 224 -3.36 -8.83 2.77
N CYS A 225 -3.86 -8.88 4.01
CA CYS A 225 -3.06 -8.54 5.20
C CYS A 225 -1.84 -9.47 5.34
N TRP A 226 -2.05 -10.79 5.23
CA TRP A 226 -0.96 -11.77 5.29
C TRP A 226 0.05 -11.57 4.16
N GLY A 227 -0.44 -11.29 2.94
CA GLY A 227 0.40 -10.92 1.80
C GLY A 227 1.29 -9.72 2.13
N ALA A 228 0.70 -8.63 2.63
CA ALA A 228 1.44 -7.42 2.98
C ALA A 228 2.49 -7.65 4.09
N LEU A 229 2.14 -8.38 5.16
CA LEU A 229 3.09 -8.75 6.21
C LEU A 229 4.24 -9.59 5.67
N THR A 230 3.93 -10.59 4.83
CA THR A 230 4.95 -11.45 4.23
C THR A 230 5.92 -10.65 3.38
N GLN A 231 5.42 -9.82 2.47
CA GLN A 231 6.29 -9.04 1.58
C GLN A 231 7.14 -8.03 2.37
N THR A 232 6.57 -7.33 3.35
CA THR A 232 7.30 -6.35 4.16
C THR A 232 8.37 -7.00 5.03
N GLN A 233 8.14 -8.22 5.54
CA GLN A 233 9.17 -9.00 6.23
C GLN A 233 10.32 -9.38 5.30
N PHE A 234 10.03 -9.79 4.05
CA PHE A 234 11.09 -10.05 3.09
C PHE A 234 11.88 -8.78 2.76
N VAL A 235 11.21 -7.64 2.48
CA VAL A 235 11.90 -6.36 2.24
C VAL A 235 12.79 -6.00 3.43
N TYR A 236 12.29 -6.11 4.66
CA TYR A 236 13.08 -5.86 5.87
C TYR A 236 14.35 -6.73 5.92
N ALA A 237 14.23 -8.02 5.60
CA ALA A 237 15.35 -8.95 5.64
C ALA A 237 16.37 -8.77 4.49
N THR A 238 15.94 -8.23 3.35
CA THR A 238 16.79 -8.11 2.14
C THR A 238 17.24 -6.69 1.82
N ALA A 239 16.72 -5.68 2.53
CA ALA A 239 17.04 -4.28 2.29
C ALA A 239 18.55 -4.02 2.34
N SER A 240 19.03 -3.19 1.40
CA SER A 240 20.43 -2.79 1.34
C SER A 240 20.85 -1.85 2.47
N ASP A 241 19.92 -1.14 3.09
CA ASP A 241 20.19 -0.26 4.23
C ASP A 241 19.08 -0.30 5.30
N GLU A 242 19.46 0.10 6.52
CA GLU A 242 18.59 0.09 7.71
C GLU A 242 17.40 1.06 7.61
N ALA A 243 17.56 2.20 6.91
CA ALA A 243 16.47 3.15 6.75
C ALA A 243 15.38 2.58 5.84
N TYR A 244 15.76 1.91 4.75
CA TYR A 244 14.83 1.22 3.87
C TYR A 244 14.17 0.01 4.56
N ALA A 245 14.93 -0.76 5.34
CA ALA A 245 14.39 -1.83 6.19
C ALA A 245 13.32 -1.30 7.17
N SER A 246 13.61 -0.18 7.84
CA SER A 246 12.71 0.47 8.79
C SER A 246 11.41 0.96 8.12
N GLN A 247 11.49 1.46 6.89
CA GLN A 247 10.28 1.84 6.12
C GLN A 247 9.38 0.64 5.86
N ALA A 248 9.95 -0.51 5.50
CA ALA A 248 9.18 -1.73 5.28
C ALA A 248 8.54 -2.23 6.57
N GLN A 249 9.29 -2.22 7.68
CA GLN A 249 8.76 -2.61 8.99
C GLN A 249 7.60 -1.71 9.43
N ALA A 250 7.67 -0.40 9.14
CA ALA A 250 6.63 0.54 9.52
C ALA A 250 5.26 0.29 8.86
N VAL A 251 5.21 -0.48 7.76
CA VAL A 251 3.96 -0.93 7.14
C VAL A 251 3.24 -1.99 7.99
N GLN A 252 3.95 -2.75 8.82
CA GLN A 252 3.40 -3.92 9.53
C GLN A 252 2.39 -3.54 10.62
N THR A 253 2.61 -2.42 11.33
CA THR A 253 1.73 -1.95 12.41
C THR A 253 0.30 -1.69 11.93
N PRO A 254 0.05 -0.82 10.92
CA PRO A 254 -1.30 -0.61 10.43
C PRO A 254 -1.91 -1.86 9.78
N VAL A 255 -1.11 -2.74 9.17
CA VAL A 255 -1.63 -4.03 8.65
C VAL A 255 -2.11 -4.94 9.78
N THR A 256 -1.38 -5.01 10.90
CA THR A 256 -1.76 -5.83 12.06
C THR A 256 -3.01 -5.29 12.75
N PHE A 257 -3.13 -3.97 12.85
CA PHE A 257 -4.35 -3.33 13.35
C PHE A 257 -5.56 -3.61 12.45
N ALA A 258 -5.37 -3.51 11.13
CA ALA A 258 -6.39 -3.88 10.15
C ALA A 258 -6.78 -5.36 10.27
N MET A 259 -5.80 -6.25 10.42
CA MET A 259 -6.05 -7.69 10.57
C MET A 259 -6.87 -8.01 11.84
N THR A 260 -6.56 -7.35 12.95
CA THR A 260 -7.33 -7.49 14.21
C THR A 260 -8.78 -7.04 14.02
N SER A 261 -8.97 -5.88 13.39
CA SER A 261 -10.30 -5.36 13.08
C SER A 261 -11.06 -6.27 12.10
N ALA A 262 -10.37 -6.91 11.16
CA ALA A 262 -10.97 -7.84 10.21
C ALA A 262 -11.45 -9.12 10.90
N GLY A 263 -10.67 -9.64 11.85
CA GLY A 263 -11.11 -10.74 12.73
C GLY A 263 -12.39 -10.40 13.49
N PHE A 264 -12.49 -9.18 14.03
CA PHE A 264 -13.70 -8.72 14.68
C PHE A 264 -14.89 -8.59 13.71
N VAL A 265 -14.68 -8.07 12.48
CA VAL A 265 -15.73 -8.03 11.45
C VAL A 265 -16.25 -9.43 11.13
N ARG A 266 -15.35 -10.41 11.00
CA ARG A 266 -15.72 -11.81 10.77
C ARG A 266 -16.54 -12.36 11.93
N ASP A 267 -16.03 -12.25 13.15
CA ASP A 267 -16.63 -12.90 14.32
C ASP A 267 -18.03 -12.30 14.62
N VAL A 268 -18.14 -10.97 14.60
CA VAL A 268 -19.42 -10.27 14.76
C VAL A 268 -20.35 -10.51 13.58
N GLY A 269 -19.83 -10.57 12.36
CA GLY A 269 -20.61 -10.85 11.15
C GLY A 269 -21.25 -12.24 11.19
N LEU A 270 -20.50 -13.26 11.64
CA LEU A 270 -21.00 -14.61 11.84
C LEU A 270 -22.12 -14.67 12.88
N GLU A 271 -21.96 -13.94 13.98
CA GLU A 271 -22.99 -13.86 15.03
C GLU A 271 -24.26 -13.18 14.51
N LEU A 272 -24.11 -12.03 13.85
CA LEU A 272 -25.25 -11.28 13.31
C LEU A 272 -25.99 -12.08 12.24
N ALA A 273 -25.27 -12.70 11.29
CA ALA A 273 -25.86 -13.47 10.21
C ALA A 273 -26.77 -14.61 10.71
N ARG A 274 -26.45 -15.17 11.88
CA ARG A 274 -27.20 -16.28 12.50
C ARG A 274 -28.25 -15.82 13.51
N SER A 275 -28.23 -14.55 13.89
CA SER A 275 -29.11 -14.02 14.93
C SER A 275 -30.55 -13.88 14.45
N LYS A 276 -31.47 -14.27 15.32
CA LYS A 276 -32.92 -14.07 15.17
C LYS A 276 -33.46 -12.97 16.09
N ASP A 277 -32.62 -12.46 17.00
CA ASP A 277 -33.03 -11.44 17.96
C ASP A 277 -32.83 -10.03 17.37
N PRO A 278 -33.91 -9.23 17.19
CA PRO A 278 -33.82 -7.88 16.64
C PRO A 278 -32.92 -6.92 17.43
N TYR A 279 -32.82 -7.09 18.75
CA TYR A 279 -31.96 -6.22 19.57
C TYR A 279 -30.49 -6.52 19.31
N THR A 280 -30.12 -7.80 19.35
CA THR A 280 -28.78 -8.27 19.00
C THR A 280 -28.39 -7.83 17.58
N ILE A 281 -29.26 -7.97 16.58
CA ILE A 281 -28.94 -7.55 15.20
C ILE A 281 -28.60 -6.05 15.13
N ARG A 282 -29.38 -5.19 15.81
CA ARG A 282 -29.12 -3.74 15.82
C ARG A 282 -27.82 -3.38 16.53
N ASP A 283 -27.53 -4.03 17.64
CA ASP A 283 -26.30 -3.79 18.41
C ASP A 283 -25.06 -4.20 17.61
N LEU A 284 -25.05 -5.43 17.09
CA LEU A 284 -23.95 -5.97 16.28
C LEU A 284 -23.75 -5.17 14.97
N ALA A 285 -24.83 -4.63 14.38
CA ALA A 285 -24.73 -3.76 13.21
C ALA A 285 -23.89 -2.49 13.50
N GLY A 286 -24.06 -1.91 14.69
CA GLY A 286 -23.23 -0.79 15.15
C GLY A 286 -21.76 -1.18 15.26
N HIS A 287 -21.47 -2.33 15.87
CA HIS A 287 -20.12 -2.87 15.99
C HIS A 287 -19.44 -3.09 14.64
N LEU A 288 -20.17 -3.60 13.63
CA LEU A 288 -19.64 -3.80 12.28
C LEU A 288 -19.31 -2.48 11.57
N VAL A 289 -20.09 -1.41 11.77
CA VAL A 289 -19.77 -0.08 11.22
C VAL A 289 -18.49 0.47 11.84
N THR A 290 -18.31 0.33 13.15
CA THR A 290 -17.07 0.76 13.82
C THR A 290 -15.87 -0.03 13.33
N ALA A 291 -15.97 -1.36 13.29
CA ALA A 291 -14.85 -2.21 12.89
C ALA A 291 -14.45 -2.02 11.42
N THR A 292 -15.41 -1.86 10.51
CA THR A 292 -15.11 -1.56 9.10
C THR A 292 -14.59 -0.13 8.88
N SER A 293 -14.95 0.81 9.74
CA SER A 293 -14.29 2.13 9.78
C SER A 293 -12.82 2.01 10.19
N TYR A 294 -12.48 1.13 11.14
CA TYR A 294 -11.08 0.85 11.49
C TYR A 294 -10.30 0.16 10.35
N LEU A 295 -10.93 -0.73 9.58
CA LEU A 295 -10.31 -1.29 8.37
C LEU A 295 -9.93 -0.20 7.37
N LEU A 296 -10.86 0.71 7.08
CA LEU A 296 -10.61 1.78 6.12
C LEU A 296 -9.59 2.79 6.67
N ALA A 297 -9.70 3.18 7.94
CA ALA A 297 -8.72 4.06 8.57
C ALA A 297 -7.30 3.48 8.49
N ALA A 298 -7.13 2.21 8.86
CA ALA A 298 -5.83 1.54 8.84
C ALA A 298 -5.23 1.44 7.44
N THR A 299 -6.05 1.26 6.40
CA THR A 299 -5.57 1.00 5.05
C THR A 299 -5.38 2.28 4.24
N ASP A 300 -6.39 3.15 4.22
CA ASP A 300 -6.41 4.39 3.46
C ASP A 300 -7.57 5.33 3.89
N PRO A 301 -7.33 6.26 4.84
CA PRO A 301 -8.36 7.18 5.35
C PRO A 301 -8.59 8.40 4.43
N VAL A 302 -7.96 8.46 3.25
CA VAL A 302 -7.82 9.69 2.46
C VAL A 302 -9.15 10.42 2.28
N GLY A 303 -9.16 11.69 2.70
CA GLY A 303 -10.30 12.59 2.57
C GLY A 303 -11.33 12.52 3.71
N GLU A 304 -11.09 11.71 4.75
CA GLU A 304 -12.04 11.51 5.84
C GLU A 304 -11.45 11.90 7.22
N PRO A 305 -11.71 13.12 7.71
CA PRO A 305 -11.15 13.63 8.96
C PRO A 305 -11.40 12.72 10.17
N ASP A 306 -12.60 12.12 10.26
CA ASP A 306 -12.96 11.23 11.35
C ASP A 306 -12.12 9.94 11.35
N LEU A 307 -11.76 9.43 10.16
CA LEU A 307 -10.90 8.25 10.05
C LEU A 307 -9.44 8.58 10.32
N ILE A 308 -9.00 9.80 9.98
CA ILE A 308 -7.66 10.30 10.30
C ILE A 308 -7.51 10.43 11.82
N ALA A 309 -8.51 10.99 12.50
CA ALA A 309 -8.50 11.12 13.96
C ALA A 309 -8.33 9.76 14.68
N ILE A 310 -8.93 8.68 14.16
CA ILE A 310 -8.74 7.32 14.68
C ILE A 310 -7.27 6.89 14.68
N LEU A 311 -6.53 7.25 13.62
CA LEU A 311 -5.11 6.96 13.49
C LEU A 311 -4.27 7.87 14.37
N ASP A 312 -4.60 9.17 14.44
CA ASP A 312 -3.88 10.14 15.27
C ASP A 312 -3.94 9.75 16.75
N ASP A 313 -5.12 9.36 17.25
CA ASP A 313 -5.32 8.84 18.62
C ASP A 313 -4.48 7.58 18.91
N ARG A 314 -4.02 6.89 17.87
CA ARG A 314 -3.22 5.66 17.94
C ARG A 314 -1.76 5.89 17.54
N GLU A 315 -1.37 7.13 17.27
CA GLU A 315 -0.05 7.50 16.77
C GLU A 315 0.36 6.67 15.54
N MET A 316 -0.60 6.40 14.66
CA MET A 316 -0.47 5.48 13.53
C MET A 316 -0.52 6.20 12.19
N THR A 317 0.07 5.59 11.18
CA THR A 317 -0.04 6.04 9.78
C THR A 317 -0.60 4.89 8.96
N SER A 318 -1.43 5.18 7.95
CA SER A 318 -2.08 4.15 7.15
C SER A 318 -1.10 3.27 6.36
N VAL A 319 -1.56 2.08 5.97
CA VAL A 319 -0.81 1.16 5.10
C VAL A 319 -0.38 1.85 3.80
N THR A 320 -1.29 2.56 3.15
CA THR A 320 -1.01 3.24 1.87
C THR A 320 0.10 4.28 2.01
N ALA A 321 0.02 5.14 3.03
CA ALA A 321 1.02 6.17 3.27
C ALA A 321 2.39 5.61 3.68
N ARG A 322 2.43 4.51 4.44
CA ARG A 322 3.70 3.83 4.78
C ARG A 322 4.32 3.14 3.56
N ALA A 323 3.51 2.44 2.78
CA ALA A 323 4.00 1.73 1.59
C ALA A 323 4.51 2.68 0.51
N GLN A 324 3.97 3.91 0.45
CA GLN A 324 4.45 4.97 -0.44
C GLN A 324 5.93 5.32 -0.25
N ALA A 325 6.48 5.14 0.96
CA ALA A 325 7.91 5.37 1.22
C ALA A 325 8.81 4.35 0.49
N LEU A 326 8.32 3.13 0.22
CA LEU A 326 9.09 2.07 -0.41
C LEU A 326 9.38 2.30 -1.91
N VAL A 327 8.71 3.28 -2.51
CA VAL A 327 8.91 3.69 -3.92
C VAL A 327 9.51 5.09 -4.05
N ARG A 328 10.11 5.58 -2.95
CA ARG A 328 10.99 6.74 -2.96
C ARG A 328 12.38 6.33 -3.46
N ILE A 329 12.92 7.12 -4.38
CA ILE A 329 14.24 6.94 -4.97
C ILE A 329 15.08 8.15 -4.59
N ASP A 330 16.05 7.93 -3.72
CA ASP A 330 17.00 8.98 -3.35
C ASP A 330 17.97 9.22 -4.54
N LEU A 331 18.08 10.46 -4.97
CA LEU A 331 18.93 10.85 -6.10
C LEU A 331 20.28 11.34 -5.58
N VAL A 332 21.35 10.68 -6.01
CA VAL A 332 22.72 11.04 -5.67
C VAL A 332 23.42 11.67 -6.86
N GLU A 333 24.44 12.47 -6.57
CA GLU A 333 25.37 12.95 -7.58
C GLU A 333 26.23 11.80 -8.11
N VAL A 334 26.38 11.73 -9.43
CA VAL A 334 27.29 10.77 -10.05
C VAL A 334 28.72 11.30 -9.87
N SER A 335 29.51 10.59 -9.06
CA SER A 335 30.93 10.89 -8.89
C SER A 335 31.63 10.84 -10.25
N ARG A 336 32.32 11.92 -10.61
CA ARG A 336 33.12 12.02 -11.84
C ARG A 336 34.44 11.28 -11.70
#